data_AF-A0A182NTS3-F1
#
_entry.id   AF-A0A182NTS3-F1
#
_cell.length_a   1.000
_cell.length_b   1.000
_cell.length_c   1.000
_cell.angle_alpha   90.00
_cell.angle_beta   90.00
_cell.angle_gamma   90.00
#
_symmetry.space_group_name_H-M   'P 1'
#
loop_
_entity.id
_entity.type
_entity.pdbx_description
1 polymer ?
#
loop_
_entity_poly.entity_id
_entity_poly.type
_entity_poly.pdbx_seq_one_letter_code
_entity_poly.pdbx_strand_id
1 'polypeptide(L)'
;MALNGFHFDKCDEEVATAFSVYCGISIMHALVHKQVQKAEARYKLSQELLLYHMKVPDGEVNHALEAVKEPDREQDDQYRAFPRFNFCPRDVKEHARSVQLSMRMFYDLNFVASFKIHEYKLARFVLLVQKGYRDTPYHNWWHAFSVAHFAYSLMMNLRLIERGIITKMQGFSFLIAAFCHDLDHRGISNSYQTQTSSPLARLYSSEGSVNERHHLSQAICILNDSSSKILDGLSTTEFKECIDYLRELILATDLANHFRILPRLKRLRADNLAEGSNQRLLLSLMITCCDLNDQIKSWKTVQHVAHLVYAEFFAEGDLEKQMGLRPNAMMDRNKACIPMLQIEFLTTVIRPTFDILVQIFPETHVFLDTIDSNREQWERVRNRAAQQQQQQQGNGNGKAVPGNGAPPEQCNGCDATAECCDFTCYTQANE
;
A
#
# COMPACT_ATOMS: atom_id res chain seq x y z
N MET A 1 49.53 -48.74 17.35
CA MET A 1 50.58 -49.76 17.07
C MET A 1 50.35 -50.19 15.63
N ALA A 2 51.25 -49.82 14.72
CA ALA A 2 51.14 -50.25 13.33
C ALA A 2 51.31 -51.79 13.26
N LEU A 3 50.66 -52.45 12.31
CA LEU A 3 50.54 -53.91 12.16
C LEU A 3 51.90 -54.66 12.05
N ASN A 4 53.03 -53.95 12.03
CA ASN A 4 54.34 -54.45 11.65
C ASN A 4 55.38 -54.33 12.79
N GLY A 5 55.00 -53.82 13.97
CA GLY A 5 55.92 -53.70 15.12
C GLY A 5 56.86 -52.48 15.09
N PHE A 6 56.79 -51.62 14.08
CA PHE A 6 57.50 -50.34 14.04
C PHE A 6 56.67 -49.21 14.67
N HIS A 7 57.34 -48.24 15.30
CA HIS A 7 56.74 -47.04 15.87
C HIS A 7 56.59 -45.96 14.79
N PHE A 8 55.60 -45.07 14.92
CA PHE A 8 55.46 -43.91 14.04
C PHE A 8 56.70 -43.03 14.15
N ASP A 9 57.24 -42.62 13.00
CA ASP A 9 58.35 -41.69 12.94
C ASP A 9 57.87 -40.24 12.75
N LYS A 10 58.81 -39.30 12.66
CA LYS A 10 58.50 -37.87 12.51
C LYS A 10 57.80 -37.56 11.17
N CYS A 11 58.07 -38.35 10.12
CA CYS A 11 57.41 -38.20 8.82
C CYS A 11 55.94 -38.59 8.92
N ASP A 12 55.62 -39.69 9.63
CA ASP A 12 54.25 -40.10 9.90
C ASP A 12 53.47 -39.02 10.68
N GLU A 13 54.11 -38.38 11.66
CA GLU A 13 53.51 -37.29 12.44
C GLU A 13 53.21 -36.06 11.57
N GLU A 14 54.15 -35.68 10.68
CA GLU A 14 53.96 -34.58 9.74
C GLU A 14 52.83 -34.87 8.73
N VAL A 15 52.77 -36.09 8.19
CA VAL A 15 51.71 -36.53 7.27
C VAL A 15 50.35 -36.57 7.98
N ALA A 16 50.28 -37.12 9.20
CA ALA A 16 49.05 -37.15 9.99
C ALA A 16 48.59 -35.73 10.35
N THR A 17 49.52 -34.83 10.68
CA THR A 17 49.21 -33.43 10.97
C THR A 17 48.65 -32.74 9.73
N ALA A 18 49.32 -32.83 8.58
CA ALA A 18 48.83 -32.26 7.32
C ALA A 18 47.45 -32.83 6.94
N PHE A 19 47.28 -34.15 7.02
CA PHE A 19 45.99 -34.82 6.75
C PHE A 19 44.89 -34.35 7.69
N SER A 20 45.17 -34.21 8.99
CA SER A 20 44.20 -33.75 9.98
C SER A 20 43.72 -32.32 9.72
N VAL A 21 44.62 -31.43 9.26
CA VAL A 21 44.27 -30.06 8.87
C VAL A 21 43.34 -30.06 7.66
N TYR A 22 43.68 -30.81 6.60
CA TYR A 22 42.81 -30.92 5.42
C TYR A 22 41.45 -31.54 5.74
N CYS A 23 41.41 -32.57 6.59
CA CYS A 23 40.16 -33.16 7.07
C CYS A 23 39.34 -32.15 7.86
N GLY A 24 39.96 -31.39 8.77
CA GLY A 24 39.29 -30.35 9.56
C GLY A 24 38.63 -29.29 8.67
N ILE A 25 39.35 -28.76 7.68
CA ILE A 25 38.83 -27.77 6.73
C ILE A 25 37.69 -28.37 5.90
N SER A 26 37.88 -29.59 5.36
CA SER A 26 36.90 -30.25 4.50
C SER A 26 35.61 -30.56 5.25
N ILE A 27 35.72 -31.09 6.47
CA ILE A 27 34.57 -31.36 7.35
C ILE A 27 33.86 -30.06 7.69
N MET A 28 34.59 -29.00 8.04
CA MET A 28 34.00 -27.71 8.38
C MET A 28 33.21 -27.13 7.19
N HIS A 29 33.80 -27.10 5.98
CA HIS A 29 33.12 -26.65 4.77
C HIS A 29 31.88 -27.51 4.46
N ALA A 30 31.99 -28.84 4.55
CA ALA A 30 30.87 -29.74 4.31
C ALA A 30 29.71 -29.53 5.31
N LEU A 31 30.03 -29.29 6.59
CA LEU A 31 29.05 -29.01 7.63
C LEU A 31 28.36 -27.66 7.41
N VAL A 32 29.13 -26.60 7.13
CA VAL A 32 28.58 -25.27 6.84
C VAL A 32 27.68 -25.31 5.61
N HIS A 33 28.14 -25.94 4.53
CA HIS A 33 27.34 -26.10 3.30
C HIS A 33 26.04 -26.87 3.57
N LYS A 34 26.08 -27.95 4.35
CA LYS A 34 24.88 -28.71 4.76
C LYS A 34 23.92 -27.86 5.60
N GLN A 35 24.42 -26.96 6.45
CA GLN A 35 23.58 -26.05 7.22
C GLN A 35 22.90 -25.01 6.32
N VAL A 36 23.63 -24.44 5.37
CA VAL A 36 23.08 -23.50 4.37
C VAL A 36 21.98 -24.18 3.55
N GLN A 37 22.24 -25.38 3.01
CA GLN A 37 21.22 -26.14 2.26
C GLN A 37 19.97 -26.43 3.09
N LYS A 38 20.11 -26.79 4.37
CA LYS A 38 18.96 -26.99 5.27
C LYS A 38 18.21 -25.69 5.58
N ALA A 39 18.90 -24.56 5.64
CA ALA A 39 18.28 -23.26 5.84
C ALA A 39 17.50 -22.84 4.58
N GLU A 40 18.11 -22.98 3.40
CA GLU A 40 17.47 -22.71 2.11
C GLU A 40 16.25 -23.59 1.87
N ALA A 41 16.33 -24.89 2.16
CA ALA A 41 15.20 -25.80 1.98
C ALA A 41 14.00 -25.42 2.88
N ARG A 42 14.27 -25.06 4.15
CA ARG A 42 13.23 -24.58 5.07
C ARG A 42 12.64 -23.25 4.61
N TYR A 43 13.48 -22.33 4.16
CA TYR A 43 13.04 -21.04 3.63
C TYR A 43 12.12 -21.23 2.40
N LYS A 44 12.55 -22.03 1.41
CA LYS A 44 11.75 -22.35 0.22
C LYS A 44 10.41 -22.97 0.57
N LEU A 45 10.38 -23.92 1.51
CA LEU A 45 9.12 -24.54 1.96
C LEU A 45 8.19 -23.51 2.61
N SER A 46 8.71 -22.66 3.51
CA SER A 46 7.92 -21.60 4.12
C SER A 46 7.36 -20.61 3.09
N GLN A 47 8.17 -20.23 2.10
CA GLN A 47 7.70 -19.38 1.00
C GLN A 47 6.61 -20.06 0.16
N GLU A 48 6.80 -21.33 -0.19
CA GLU A 48 5.79 -22.07 -0.94
C GLU A 48 4.47 -22.14 -0.18
N LEU A 49 4.51 -22.39 1.13
CA LEU A 49 3.30 -22.40 1.97
C LEU A 49 2.62 -21.03 2.03
N LEU A 50 3.39 -19.94 2.12
CA LEU A 50 2.84 -18.58 2.11
C LEU A 50 2.19 -18.23 0.77
N LEU A 51 2.83 -18.62 -0.34
CA LEU A 51 2.37 -18.30 -1.70
C LEU A 51 1.41 -19.35 -2.29
N TYR A 52 1.14 -20.46 -1.61
CA TYR A 52 0.35 -21.57 -2.15
C TYR A 52 -1.03 -21.11 -2.62
N HIS A 53 -1.68 -20.26 -1.83
CA HIS A 53 -2.99 -19.70 -2.15
C HIS A 53 -2.95 -18.62 -3.25
N MET A 54 -1.76 -18.10 -3.57
CA MET A 54 -1.54 -17.10 -4.61
C MET A 54 -1.06 -17.71 -5.94
N LYS A 55 -0.94 -19.04 -6.06
CA LYS A 55 -0.37 -19.68 -7.27
C LYS A 55 -1.06 -19.17 -8.55
N VAL A 56 -0.25 -18.71 -9.49
CA VAL A 56 -0.67 -18.19 -10.80
C VAL A 56 -0.38 -19.26 -11.87
N PRO A 57 -1.41 -19.85 -12.50
CA PRO A 57 -1.25 -20.77 -13.62
C PRO A 57 -0.53 -20.11 -14.81
N ASP A 58 0.28 -20.89 -15.52
CA ASP A 58 1.03 -20.40 -16.70
C ASP A 58 0.12 -19.85 -17.81
N GLY A 59 -1.10 -20.41 -17.94
CA GLY A 59 -2.11 -19.91 -18.88
C GLY A 59 -2.53 -18.46 -18.61
N GLU A 60 -2.68 -18.06 -17.35
CA GLU A 60 -3.00 -16.67 -16.99
C GLU A 60 -1.85 -15.71 -17.36
N VAL A 61 -0.60 -16.18 -17.20
CA VAL A 61 0.59 -15.39 -17.55
C VAL A 61 0.70 -15.19 -19.06
N ASN A 62 0.49 -16.27 -19.83
CA ASN A 62 0.51 -16.18 -21.29
C ASN A 62 -0.60 -15.26 -21.81
N HIS A 63 -1.80 -15.37 -21.26
CA HIS A 63 -2.91 -14.49 -21.63
C HIS A 63 -2.60 -13.01 -21.35
N ALA A 64 -2.01 -12.70 -20.19
CA ALA A 64 -1.58 -11.35 -19.86
C ALA A 64 -0.52 -10.81 -20.85
N LEU A 65 0.42 -11.66 -21.28
CA LEU A 65 1.46 -11.28 -22.25
C LEU A 65 0.91 -11.05 -23.66
N GLU A 66 0.01 -11.90 -24.13
CA GLU A 66 -0.62 -11.76 -25.45
C GLU A 66 -1.40 -10.45 -25.55
N ALA A 67 -2.18 -10.13 -24.53
CA ALA A 67 -3.01 -8.94 -24.53
C ALA A 67 -2.22 -7.61 -24.48
N VAL A 68 -0.96 -7.62 -24.03
CA VAL A 68 -0.07 -6.46 -24.13
C VAL A 68 0.46 -6.25 -25.55
N LYS A 69 0.64 -7.34 -26.32
CA LYS A 69 1.23 -7.30 -27.67
C LYS A 69 0.22 -6.91 -28.74
N GLU A 70 -1.04 -7.31 -28.59
CA GLU A 70 -2.09 -7.06 -29.57
C GLU A 70 -3.21 -6.19 -28.99
N PRO A 71 -3.01 -4.86 -28.89
CA PRO A 71 -4.03 -4.00 -28.35
C PRO A 71 -5.14 -3.70 -29.37
N ASP A 72 -6.39 -3.73 -28.92
CA ASP A 72 -7.53 -3.29 -29.73
C ASP A 72 -7.67 -1.75 -29.74
N ARG A 73 -8.62 -1.22 -30.53
CA ARG A 73 -8.83 0.23 -30.68
C ARG A 73 -9.25 0.93 -29.39
N GLU A 74 -10.10 0.32 -28.56
CA GLU A 74 -10.52 0.91 -27.29
C GLU A 74 -9.34 0.94 -26.31
N GLN A 75 -8.48 -0.08 -26.39
CA GLN A 75 -7.27 -0.13 -25.60
C GLN A 75 -6.30 1.00 -25.95
N ASP A 76 -6.17 1.34 -27.23
CA ASP A 76 -5.29 2.41 -27.70
C ASP A 76 -5.69 3.79 -27.14
N ASP A 77 -6.99 4.12 -27.11
CA ASP A 77 -7.45 5.39 -26.55
C ASP A 77 -7.25 5.44 -25.03
N GLN A 78 -7.54 4.33 -24.34
CA GLN A 78 -7.28 4.22 -22.91
C GLN A 78 -5.78 4.36 -22.60
N TYR A 79 -4.91 3.75 -23.41
CA TYR A 79 -3.46 3.85 -23.25
C TYR A 79 -2.93 5.26 -23.45
N ARG A 80 -3.49 6.03 -24.38
CA ARG A 80 -3.12 7.44 -24.57
C ARG A 80 -3.53 8.33 -23.40
N ALA A 81 -4.64 8.01 -22.75
CA ALA A 81 -5.10 8.72 -21.56
C ALA A 81 -4.42 8.24 -20.28
N PHE A 82 -3.88 7.02 -20.26
CA PHE A 82 -3.37 6.35 -19.07
C PHE A 82 -2.33 7.14 -18.27
N PRO A 83 -1.35 7.84 -18.86
CA PRO A 83 -0.40 8.61 -18.06
C PRO A 83 -1.02 9.82 -17.34
N ARG A 84 -2.23 10.25 -17.69
CA ARG A 84 -2.80 11.51 -17.19
C ARG A 84 -3.28 11.37 -15.74
N PHE A 85 -3.10 12.42 -14.94
CA PHE A 85 -3.55 12.45 -13.55
C PHE A 85 -5.07 12.29 -13.36
N ASN A 86 -5.86 12.70 -14.36
CA ASN A 86 -7.32 12.60 -14.35
C ASN A 86 -7.86 11.24 -14.80
N PHE A 87 -6.99 10.32 -15.22
CA PHE A 87 -7.38 8.92 -15.40
C PHE A 87 -7.83 8.35 -14.05
N CYS A 88 -8.94 7.62 -14.04
CA CYS A 88 -9.47 6.97 -12.84
C CYS A 88 -9.22 5.45 -12.91
N PRO A 89 -8.23 4.91 -12.17
CA PRO A 89 -7.92 3.49 -12.18
C PRO A 89 -9.09 2.60 -11.75
N ARG A 90 -9.98 3.12 -10.89
CA ARG A 90 -11.19 2.42 -10.41
C ARG A 90 -12.28 2.27 -11.46
N ASP A 91 -12.22 3.00 -12.58
CA ASP A 91 -13.16 2.83 -13.70
C ASP A 91 -12.79 1.62 -14.59
N VAL A 92 -11.61 1.04 -14.40
CA VAL A 92 -11.20 -0.21 -15.07
C VAL A 92 -12.01 -1.37 -14.51
N LYS A 93 -12.80 -2.03 -15.36
CA LYS A 93 -13.76 -3.06 -14.92
C LYS A 93 -13.16 -4.46 -14.78
N GLU A 94 -12.08 -4.76 -15.50
CA GLU A 94 -11.56 -6.11 -15.63
C GLU A 94 -10.18 -6.25 -14.98
N HIS A 95 -10.02 -7.30 -14.17
CA HIS A 95 -8.73 -7.62 -13.55
C HIS A 95 -7.62 -7.83 -14.58
N ALA A 96 -7.91 -8.56 -15.67
CA ALA A 96 -6.97 -8.77 -16.77
C ALA A 96 -6.48 -7.44 -17.37
N ARG A 97 -7.39 -6.47 -17.52
CA ARG A 97 -7.07 -5.14 -18.04
C ARG A 97 -6.16 -4.36 -17.10
N SER A 98 -6.42 -4.41 -15.79
CA SER A 98 -5.54 -3.78 -14.80
C SER A 98 -4.13 -4.37 -14.80
N VAL A 99 -3.97 -5.67 -15.08
CA VAL A 99 -2.66 -6.35 -15.19
C VAL A 99 -1.91 -5.84 -16.42
N GLN A 100 -2.57 -5.74 -17.58
CA GLN A 100 -1.97 -5.21 -18.81
C GLN A 100 -1.48 -3.76 -18.61
N LEU A 101 -2.32 -2.91 -18.04
CA LEU A 101 -2.00 -1.52 -17.71
C LEU A 101 -0.85 -1.43 -16.70
N SER A 102 -0.81 -2.32 -15.71
CA SER A 102 0.29 -2.41 -14.75
C SER A 102 1.61 -2.78 -15.44
N MET A 103 1.61 -3.76 -16.34
CA MET A 103 2.80 -4.10 -17.13
C MET A 103 3.25 -2.91 -17.99
N ARG A 104 2.30 -2.18 -18.58
CA ARG A 104 2.58 -0.99 -19.39
C ARG A 104 3.35 0.08 -18.63
N MET A 105 3.07 0.28 -17.34
CA MET A 105 3.84 1.22 -16.50
C MET A 105 5.34 0.90 -16.51
N PHE A 106 5.73 -0.38 -16.45
CA PHE A 106 7.14 -0.80 -16.48
C PHE A 106 7.78 -0.62 -17.86
N TYR A 107 7.01 -0.82 -18.94
CA TYR A 107 7.49 -0.60 -20.30
C TYR A 107 7.71 0.88 -20.60
N ASP A 108 6.74 1.74 -20.27
CA ASP A 108 6.81 3.19 -20.55
C ASP A 108 7.94 3.88 -19.76
N LEU A 109 8.15 3.48 -18.51
CA LEU A 109 9.28 3.94 -17.70
C LEU A 109 10.62 3.29 -18.09
N ASN A 110 10.61 2.41 -19.09
CA ASN A 110 11.76 1.69 -19.61
C ASN A 110 12.49 0.87 -18.53
N PHE A 111 11.77 0.35 -17.54
CA PHE A 111 12.35 -0.47 -16.47
C PHE A 111 12.66 -1.89 -16.95
N VAL A 112 11.84 -2.44 -17.85
CA VAL A 112 12.06 -3.78 -18.40
C VAL A 112 13.43 -3.91 -19.06
N ALA A 113 13.77 -3.01 -19.99
CA ALA A 113 15.06 -3.06 -20.66
C ALA A 113 16.22 -2.66 -19.74
N SER A 114 16.02 -1.64 -18.89
CA SER A 114 17.09 -1.12 -18.03
C SER A 114 17.56 -2.12 -16.98
N PHE A 115 16.63 -2.88 -16.40
CA PHE A 115 16.91 -3.88 -15.37
C PHE A 115 16.86 -5.32 -15.88
N LYS A 116 16.82 -5.50 -17.22
CA LYS A 116 16.82 -6.81 -17.89
C LYS A 116 15.74 -7.75 -17.35
N ILE A 117 14.54 -7.20 -17.13
CA ILE A 117 13.42 -7.93 -16.57
C ILE A 117 12.86 -8.86 -17.66
N HIS A 118 12.74 -10.14 -17.36
CA HIS A 118 12.08 -11.08 -18.27
C HIS A 118 10.56 -10.84 -18.23
N GLU A 119 9.93 -10.63 -19.39
CA GLU A 119 8.50 -10.25 -19.49
C GLU A 119 7.58 -11.25 -18.78
N TYR A 120 7.84 -12.55 -18.95
CA TYR A 120 7.12 -13.61 -18.24
C TYR A 120 7.18 -13.50 -16.71
N LYS A 121 8.33 -13.10 -16.16
CA LYS A 121 8.49 -12.88 -14.71
C LYS A 121 7.77 -11.60 -14.28
N LEU A 122 7.74 -10.57 -15.13
CA LEU A 122 6.98 -9.35 -14.87
C LEU A 122 5.47 -9.61 -14.83
N ALA A 123 4.93 -10.29 -15.84
CA ALA A 123 3.52 -10.67 -15.88
C ALA A 123 3.13 -11.48 -14.64
N ARG A 124 3.95 -12.47 -14.27
CA ARG A 124 3.70 -13.26 -13.06
C ARG A 124 3.84 -12.46 -11.77
N PHE A 125 4.81 -11.55 -11.68
CA PHE A 125 4.93 -10.64 -10.54
C PHE A 125 3.64 -9.84 -10.34
N VAL A 126 3.13 -9.19 -11.39
CA VAL A 126 1.89 -8.39 -11.31
C VAL A 126 0.70 -9.26 -10.91
N LEU A 127 0.56 -10.46 -11.48
CA LEU A 127 -0.52 -11.39 -11.14
C LEU A 127 -0.42 -11.91 -9.70
N LEU A 128 0.78 -12.21 -9.20
CA LEU A 128 0.99 -12.62 -7.82
C LEU A 128 0.66 -11.49 -6.84
N VAL A 129 1.07 -10.26 -7.15
CA VAL A 129 0.70 -9.09 -6.36
C VAL A 129 -0.81 -8.94 -6.34
N GLN A 130 -1.48 -8.97 -7.51
CA GLN A 130 -2.94 -8.89 -7.60
C GLN A 130 -3.64 -9.97 -6.74
N LYS A 131 -3.21 -11.23 -6.82
CA LYS A 131 -3.76 -12.33 -6.01
C LYS A 131 -3.38 -12.25 -4.53
N GLY A 132 -2.33 -11.50 -4.19
CA GLY A 132 -1.89 -11.28 -2.82
C GLY A 132 -2.71 -10.24 -2.05
N TYR A 133 -3.52 -9.43 -2.75
CA TYR A 133 -4.51 -8.57 -2.11
C TYR A 133 -5.75 -9.37 -1.72
N ARG A 134 -6.31 -9.02 -0.55
CA ARG A 134 -7.57 -9.60 -0.07
C ARG A 134 -8.77 -8.86 -0.65
N ASP A 135 -9.91 -9.52 -0.61
CA ASP A 135 -11.20 -8.91 -0.92
C ASP A 135 -11.73 -8.14 0.30
N THR A 136 -11.14 -6.97 0.56
CA THR A 136 -11.65 -6.00 1.53
C THR A 136 -12.33 -4.84 0.80
N PRO A 137 -13.27 -4.12 1.42
CA PRO A 137 -13.98 -3.04 0.73
C PRO A 137 -13.08 -1.97 0.10
N TYR A 138 -12.05 -1.49 0.79
CA TYR A 138 -11.15 -0.43 0.33
C TYR A 138 -9.73 -0.93 0.04
N HIS A 139 -9.04 -1.54 1.02
CA HIS A 139 -7.62 -1.97 0.92
C HIS A 139 -7.44 -3.26 0.10
N ASN A 140 -7.91 -3.24 -1.14
CA ASN A 140 -7.85 -4.33 -2.11
C ASN A 140 -6.94 -3.99 -3.31
N TRP A 141 -6.88 -4.89 -4.30
CA TRP A 141 -6.07 -4.70 -5.51
C TRP A 141 -6.36 -3.38 -6.24
N TRP A 142 -7.62 -2.93 -6.26
CA TRP A 142 -8.00 -1.71 -6.99
C TRP A 142 -7.45 -0.45 -6.34
N HIS A 143 -7.33 -0.43 -5.01
CA HIS A 143 -6.59 0.62 -4.30
C HIS A 143 -5.13 0.60 -4.71
N ALA A 144 -4.44 -0.54 -4.57
CA ALA A 144 -3.03 -0.66 -4.94
C ALA A 144 -2.73 -0.30 -6.40
N PHE A 145 -3.60 -0.69 -7.33
CA PHE A 145 -3.52 -0.30 -8.74
C PHE A 145 -3.69 1.21 -8.92
N SER A 146 -4.59 1.85 -8.15
CA SER A 146 -4.76 3.31 -8.14
C SER A 146 -3.50 4.03 -7.63
N VAL A 147 -2.92 3.54 -6.54
CA VAL A 147 -1.67 4.08 -5.95
C VAL A 147 -0.49 3.93 -6.93
N ALA A 148 -0.32 2.75 -7.52
CA ALA A 148 0.74 2.50 -8.51
C ALA A 148 0.56 3.34 -9.79
N HIS A 149 -0.67 3.52 -10.26
CA HIS A 149 -0.98 4.40 -11.38
C HIS A 149 -0.62 5.86 -11.08
N PHE A 150 -0.91 6.36 -9.87
CA PHE A 150 -0.55 7.73 -9.52
C PHE A 150 0.97 7.90 -9.40
N ALA A 151 1.69 6.91 -8.86
CA ALA A 151 3.15 6.88 -8.83
C ALA A 151 3.75 6.93 -10.24
N TYR A 152 3.22 6.11 -11.16
CA TYR A 152 3.55 6.14 -12.59
C TYR A 152 3.26 7.51 -13.22
N SER A 153 2.07 8.07 -12.98
CA SER A 153 1.66 9.36 -13.53
C SER A 153 2.56 10.50 -13.03
N LEU A 154 2.95 10.51 -11.74
CA LEU A 154 3.91 11.47 -11.21
C LEU A 154 5.25 11.38 -11.94
N MET A 155 5.79 10.17 -12.12
CA MET A 155 7.07 9.98 -12.82
C MET A 155 7.01 10.45 -14.28
N MET A 156 5.93 10.15 -14.99
CA MET A 156 5.75 10.50 -16.40
C MET A 156 5.53 12.00 -16.61
N ASN A 157 4.53 12.60 -15.93
CA ASN A 157 4.14 14.00 -16.19
C ASN A 157 5.14 15.00 -15.60
N LEU A 158 5.73 14.70 -14.44
CA LEU A 158 6.75 15.55 -13.84
C LEU A 158 8.16 15.25 -14.37
N ARG A 159 8.29 14.22 -15.20
CA ARG A 159 9.54 13.78 -15.83
C ARG A 159 10.65 13.55 -14.80
N LEU A 160 10.31 12.92 -13.67
CA LEU A 160 11.18 12.85 -12.48
C LEU A 160 12.54 12.21 -12.77
N ILE A 161 12.54 11.12 -13.54
CA ILE A 161 13.76 10.41 -13.92
C ILE A 161 14.54 11.17 -15.01
N GLU A 162 13.84 11.68 -16.03
CA GLU A 162 14.47 12.39 -17.15
C GLU A 162 15.11 13.72 -16.72
N ARG A 163 14.50 14.41 -15.75
CA ARG A 163 15.04 15.62 -15.12
C ARG A 163 16.15 15.33 -14.11
N GLY A 164 16.45 14.05 -13.82
CA GLY A 164 17.45 13.66 -12.83
C GLY A 164 17.06 13.97 -11.39
N ILE A 165 15.77 14.21 -11.10
CA ILE A 165 15.27 14.46 -9.74
C ILE A 165 15.38 13.19 -8.91
N ILE A 166 15.09 12.04 -9.52
CA ILE A 166 15.30 10.71 -8.95
C ILE A 166 16.06 9.82 -9.94
N THR A 167 16.77 8.83 -9.42
CA THR A 167 17.44 7.81 -10.23
C THR A 167 16.43 6.80 -10.78
N LYS A 168 16.86 6.03 -11.78
CA LYS A 168 16.02 4.95 -12.33
C LYS A 168 15.75 3.85 -11.29
N MET A 169 16.71 3.56 -10.41
CA MET A 169 16.55 2.60 -9.32
C MET A 169 15.52 3.08 -8.28
N GLN A 170 15.57 4.37 -7.93
CA GLN A 170 14.58 5.01 -7.05
C GLN A 170 13.17 4.92 -7.67
N GLY A 171 13.01 5.26 -8.95
CA GLY A 171 11.72 5.17 -9.65
C GLY A 171 11.18 3.73 -9.73
N PHE A 172 12.05 2.76 -10.00
CA PHE A 172 11.68 1.35 -10.05
C PHE A 172 11.22 0.84 -8.69
N SER A 173 11.97 1.16 -7.63
CA SER A 173 11.61 0.80 -6.25
C SER A 173 10.31 1.49 -5.82
N PHE A 174 10.09 2.73 -6.25
CA PHE A 174 8.88 3.50 -5.97
C PHE A 174 7.63 2.87 -6.58
N LEU A 175 7.71 2.44 -7.85
CA LEU A 175 6.59 1.75 -8.50
C LEU A 175 6.29 0.39 -7.84
N ILE A 176 7.32 -0.40 -7.52
CA ILE A 176 7.13 -1.69 -6.83
C ILE A 176 6.53 -1.47 -5.45
N ALA A 177 7.01 -0.48 -4.68
CA ALA A 177 6.46 -0.16 -3.37
C ALA A 177 4.97 0.21 -3.46
N ALA A 178 4.58 1.03 -4.43
CA ALA A 178 3.18 1.42 -4.64
C ALA A 178 2.28 0.21 -4.91
N PHE A 179 2.72 -0.74 -5.73
CA PHE A 179 1.98 -2.00 -5.97
C PHE A 179 1.87 -2.88 -4.73
N CYS A 180 2.84 -2.83 -3.82
CA CYS A 180 2.98 -3.81 -2.75
C CYS A 180 2.61 -3.27 -1.35
N HIS A 181 2.32 -1.98 -1.21
CA HIS A 181 2.27 -1.32 0.09
C HIS A 181 1.20 -1.86 1.05
N ASP A 182 0.13 -2.48 0.53
CA ASP A 182 -1.02 -2.99 1.31
C ASP A 182 -1.25 -4.50 1.11
N LEU A 183 -0.23 -5.25 0.66
CA LEU A 183 -0.36 -6.69 0.42
C LEU A 183 -0.84 -7.48 1.65
N ASP A 184 -1.83 -8.36 1.48
CA ASP A 184 -2.48 -9.10 2.57
C ASP A 184 -3.14 -8.21 3.64
N HIS A 185 -3.51 -6.96 3.34
CA HIS A 185 -4.27 -6.12 4.26
C HIS A 185 -5.62 -6.75 4.61
N ARG A 186 -6.00 -6.71 5.89
CA ARG A 186 -7.14 -7.48 6.44
C ARG A 186 -8.34 -6.62 6.81
N GLY A 187 -8.32 -5.35 6.42
CA GLY A 187 -9.34 -4.37 6.79
C GLY A 187 -9.31 -4.02 8.28
N ILE A 188 -8.14 -4.15 8.92
CA ILE A 188 -7.95 -3.83 10.34
C ILE A 188 -6.73 -2.92 10.55
N SER A 189 -6.87 -1.95 11.45
CA SER A 189 -5.87 -0.94 11.75
C SER A 189 -4.71 -1.47 12.61
N ASN A 190 -3.58 -0.76 12.56
CA ASN A 190 -2.43 -0.99 13.46
C ASN A 190 -2.82 -0.88 14.95
N SER A 191 -3.77 0.00 15.29
CA SER A 191 -4.26 0.17 16.65
C SER A 191 -5.01 -1.07 17.13
N TYR A 192 -5.95 -1.56 16.32
CA TYR A 192 -6.70 -2.78 16.60
C TYR A 192 -5.78 -3.99 16.75
N GLN A 193 -4.82 -4.16 15.84
CA GLN A 193 -3.82 -5.25 15.91
C GLN A 193 -3.09 -5.27 17.27
N THR A 194 -2.66 -4.09 17.72
CA THR A 194 -1.92 -3.94 18.99
C THR A 194 -2.82 -4.19 20.19
N GLN A 195 -4.03 -3.60 20.20
CA GLN A 195 -4.98 -3.74 21.30
C GLN A 195 -5.44 -5.19 21.50
N THR A 196 -5.64 -5.92 20.40
CA THR A 196 -6.06 -7.33 20.44
C THR A 196 -4.89 -8.31 20.59
N SER A 197 -3.64 -7.82 20.65
CA SER A 197 -2.44 -8.66 20.69
C SER A 197 -2.41 -9.71 19.58
N SER A 198 -2.77 -9.28 18.37
CA SER A 198 -2.86 -10.16 17.19
C SER A 198 -1.54 -10.89 16.94
N PRO A 199 -1.53 -12.00 16.17
CA PRO A 199 -0.28 -12.65 15.77
C PRO A 199 0.71 -11.72 15.06
N LEU A 200 0.23 -10.79 14.23
CA LEU A 200 1.10 -9.81 13.55
C LEU A 200 1.63 -8.77 14.54
N ALA A 201 0.81 -8.29 15.48
CA ALA A 201 1.28 -7.41 16.52
C ALA A 201 2.37 -8.08 17.36
N ARG A 202 2.21 -9.33 17.78
CA ARG A 202 3.26 -10.05 18.51
C ARG A 202 4.58 -10.20 17.73
N LEU A 203 4.52 -10.21 16.40
CA LEU A 203 5.69 -10.32 15.54
C LEU A 203 6.38 -8.97 15.29
N TYR A 204 5.61 -7.89 15.16
CA TYR A 204 6.12 -6.60 14.66
C TYR A 204 5.95 -5.40 15.62
N SER A 205 5.19 -5.52 16.71
CA SER A 205 4.76 -4.37 17.54
C SER A 205 5.90 -3.58 18.17
N SER A 206 7.05 -4.23 18.46
CA SER A 206 8.20 -3.57 19.07
C SER A 206 8.75 -2.43 18.21
N GLU A 207 8.54 -2.45 16.90
CA GLU A 207 9.08 -1.48 15.98
C GLU A 207 8.02 -0.55 15.35
N GLY A 208 6.75 -0.63 15.78
CA GLY A 208 5.62 0.11 15.20
C GLY A 208 5.26 -0.33 13.77
N SER A 209 4.27 0.31 13.14
CA SER A 209 3.87 0.08 11.74
C SER A 209 3.67 -1.42 11.40
N VAL A 210 2.81 -2.08 12.19
CA VAL A 210 2.63 -3.55 12.19
C VAL A 210 2.18 -4.06 10.82
N ASN A 211 1.18 -3.40 10.22
CA ASN A 211 0.66 -3.67 8.89
C ASN A 211 1.75 -3.48 7.83
N GLU A 212 2.41 -2.32 7.82
CA GLU A 212 3.37 -1.96 6.78
C GLU A 212 4.59 -2.90 6.77
N ARG A 213 5.02 -3.38 7.95
CA ARG A 213 6.06 -4.41 8.06
C ARG A 213 5.61 -5.76 7.51
N HIS A 214 4.36 -6.13 7.74
CA HIS A 214 3.77 -7.33 7.17
C HIS A 214 3.67 -7.21 5.64
N HIS A 215 3.20 -6.09 5.11
CA HIS A 215 3.13 -5.80 3.68
C HIS A 215 4.50 -5.91 3.01
N LEU A 216 5.54 -5.31 3.62
CA LEU A 216 6.92 -5.46 3.17
C LEU A 216 7.36 -6.93 3.16
N SER A 217 7.01 -7.69 4.21
CA SER A 217 7.36 -9.11 4.26
C SER A 217 6.67 -9.92 3.15
N GLN A 218 5.41 -9.61 2.82
CA GLN A 218 4.71 -10.22 1.69
C GLN A 218 5.36 -9.85 0.36
N ALA A 219 5.68 -8.57 0.17
CA ALA A 219 6.36 -8.07 -1.03
C ALA A 219 7.70 -8.80 -1.26
N ILE A 220 8.52 -8.91 -0.22
CA ILE A 220 9.81 -9.64 -0.26
C ILE A 220 9.58 -11.13 -0.58
N CYS A 221 8.50 -11.73 -0.09
CA CYS A 221 8.17 -13.12 -0.41
C CYS A 221 7.90 -13.30 -1.91
N ILE A 222 7.06 -12.44 -2.50
CA ILE A 222 6.73 -12.46 -3.94
C ILE A 222 7.98 -12.16 -4.79
N LEU A 223 8.81 -11.18 -4.41
CA LEU A 223 10.02 -10.82 -5.14
C LEU A 223 11.09 -11.91 -5.12
N ASN A 224 11.10 -12.75 -4.10
CA ASN A 224 12.02 -13.89 -3.98
C ASN A 224 11.47 -15.18 -4.60
N ASP A 225 10.21 -15.23 -5.00
CA ASP A 225 9.66 -16.38 -5.69
C ASP A 225 10.34 -16.58 -7.05
N SER A 226 10.81 -17.80 -7.29
CA SER A 226 11.61 -18.15 -8.48
C SER A 226 10.93 -17.84 -9.82
N SER A 227 9.60 -17.81 -9.85
CA SER A 227 8.80 -17.60 -11.04
C SER A 227 8.45 -16.13 -11.32
N SER A 228 8.71 -15.23 -10.35
CA SER A 228 8.44 -13.78 -10.41
C SER A 228 9.63 -12.89 -10.03
N LYS A 229 10.87 -13.40 -10.07
CA LYS A 229 12.08 -12.63 -9.75
C LYS A 229 12.38 -11.54 -10.77
N ILE A 230 11.69 -10.40 -10.67
CA ILE A 230 11.93 -9.22 -11.49
C ILE A 230 13.23 -8.48 -11.13
N LEU A 231 13.89 -8.88 -10.04
CA LEU A 231 15.13 -8.26 -9.54
C LEU A 231 16.41 -9.04 -9.93
N ASP A 232 16.31 -10.17 -10.64
CA ASP A 232 17.46 -11.02 -10.97
C ASP A 232 18.51 -10.33 -11.86
N GLY A 233 18.11 -9.30 -12.62
CA GLY A 233 19.01 -8.53 -13.48
C GLY A 233 19.87 -7.50 -12.74
N LEU A 234 19.61 -7.27 -11.45
CA LEU A 234 20.31 -6.28 -10.63
C LEU A 234 21.65 -6.80 -10.11
N SER A 235 22.64 -5.92 -10.03
CA SER A 235 23.85 -6.18 -9.25
C SER A 235 23.54 -6.26 -7.75
N THR A 236 24.47 -6.81 -6.95
CA THR A 236 24.31 -6.89 -5.49
C THR A 236 24.06 -5.54 -4.84
N THR A 237 24.71 -4.47 -5.33
CA THR A 237 24.54 -3.11 -4.81
C THR A 237 23.15 -2.56 -5.15
N GLU A 238 22.72 -2.72 -6.40
CA GLU A 238 21.39 -2.30 -6.87
C GLU A 238 20.26 -3.06 -6.18
N PHE A 239 20.43 -4.37 -5.98
CA PHE A 239 19.47 -5.18 -5.24
C PHE A 239 19.32 -4.68 -3.80
N LYS A 240 20.44 -4.42 -3.12
CA LYS A 240 20.42 -3.87 -1.75
C LYS A 240 19.74 -2.50 -1.71
N GLU A 241 20.09 -1.61 -2.63
CA GLU A 241 19.49 -0.29 -2.76
C GLU A 241 17.97 -0.39 -2.97
N CYS A 242 17.52 -1.26 -3.88
CA CYS A 242 16.10 -1.51 -4.14
C CYS A 242 15.36 -1.96 -2.88
N ILE A 243 15.89 -2.95 -2.16
CA ILE A 243 15.29 -3.47 -0.92
C ILE A 243 15.24 -2.39 0.17
N ASP A 244 16.25 -1.53 0.26
CA ASP A 244 16.26 -0.43 1.21
C ASP A 244 15.18 0.61 0.89
N TYR A 245 14.97 0.96 -0.39
CA TYR A 245 13.86 1.82 -0.79
C TYR A 245 12.49 1.17 -0.58
N LEU A 246 12.33 -0.12 -0.90
CA LEU A 246 11.06 -0.82 -0.64
C LEU A 246 10.69 -0.77 0.83
N ARG A 247 11.66 -1.00 1.72
CA ARG A 247 11.45 -0.89 3.17
C ARG A 247 11.03 0.53 3.56
N GLU A 248 11.76 1.54 3.12
CA GLU A 248 11.48 2.92 3.50
C GLU A 248 10.14 3.43 2.98
N LEU A 249 9.79 3.09 1.74
CA LEU A 249 8.58 3.59 1.08
C LEU A 249 7.32 2.90 1.58
N ILE A 250 7.34 1.58 1.78
CA ILE A 250 6.20 0.86 2.36
C ILE A 250 5.98 1.30 3.82
N LEU A 251 7.05 1.50 4.62
CA LEU A 251 6.87 2.02 5.98
C LEU A 251 6.41 3.50 6.02
N ALA A 252 6.62 4.26 4.94
CA ALA A 252 6.19 5.65 4.83
C ALA A 252 4.70 5.81 4.49
N THR A 253 3.98 4.73 4.13
CA THR A 253 2.51 4.79 3.96
C THR A 253 1.77 4.82 5.29
N ASP A 254 2.42 4.45 6.41
CA ASP A 254 1.89 4.68 7.75
C ASP A 254 1.77 6.20 8.01
N LEU A 255 0.54 6.71 8.13
CA LEU A 255 0.28 8.12 8.41
C LEU A 255 0.93 8.61 9.72
N ALA A 256 1.14 7.75 10.71
CA ALA A 256 1.87 8.13 11.93
C ALA A 256 3.33 8.49 11.59
N ASN A 257 3.97 7.75 10.68
CA ASN A 257 5.29 8.08 10.17
C ASN A 257 5.26 9.37 9.34
N HIS A 258 4.25 9.55 8.49
CA HIS A 258 4.07 10.78 7.71
C HIS A 258 4.06 12.02 8.61
N PHE A 259 3.21 12.05 9.64
CA PHE A 259 3.14 13.18 10.58
C PHE A 259 4.44 13.40 11.34
N ARG A 260 5.16 12.33 11.69
CA ARG A 260 6.48 12.42 12.33
C ARG A 260 7.51 13.13 11.45
N ILE A 261 7.48 12.94 10.13
CA ILE A 261 8.43 13.55 9.19
C ILE A 261 7.91 14.86 8.57
N LEU A 262 6.63 15.21 8.76
CA LEU A 262 5.98 16.38 8.15
C LEU A 262 6.77 17.70 8.31
N PRO A 263 7.39 18.04 9.46
CA PRO A 263 8.19 19.26 9.57
C PRO A 263 9.40 19.29 8.61
N ARG A 264 9.96 18.13 8.27
CA ARG A 264 11.04 17.98 7.28
C ARG A 264 10.49 18.11 5.87
N LEU A 265 9.35 17.49 5.59
CA LEU A 265 8.67 17.59 4.29
C LEU A 265 8.36 19.05 3.92
N LYS A 266 7.86 19.84 4.89
CA LYS A 266 7.57 21.27 4.70
C LYS A 266 8.79 22.14 4.35
N ARG A 267 10.02 21.62 4.49
CA ARG A 267 11.26 22.30 4.09
C ARG A 267 11.77 21.91 2.70
N LEU A 268 11.17 20.89 2.07
CA LEU A 268 11.51 20.53 0.70
C LEU A 268 11.15 21.67 -0.25
N ARG A 269 12.03 21.93 -1.21
CA ARG A 269 11.90 22.96 -2.23
C ARG A 269 12.51 22.43 -3.52
N ALA A 270 12.08 22.94 -4.68
CA ALA A 270 12.55 22.45 -5.98
C ALA A 270 14.09 22.55 -6.14
N ASP A 271 14.73 23.54 -5.51
CA ASP A 271 16.17 23.79 -5.56
C ASP A 271 17.01 22.84 -4.69
N ASN A 272 16.42 22.22 -3.67
CA ASN A 272 17.13 21.31 -2.75
C ASN A 272 16.87 19.82 -2.99
N LEU A 273 16.11 19.45 -4.04
CA LEU A 273 15.75 18.06 -4.30
C LEU A 273 16.92 17.17 -4.72
N ALA A 274 18.00 17.73 -5.28
CA ALA A 274 19.13 16.96 -5.77
C ALA A 274 19.98 16.32 -4.65
N GLU A 275 19.78 16.73 -3.39
CA GLU A 275 20.42 16.10 -2.24
C GLU A 275 19.78 14.74 -1.94
N GLY A 276 20.58 13.67 -1.81
CA GLY A 276 20.04 12.30 -1.67
C GLY A 276 19.11 12.10 -0.46
N SER A 277 19.32 12.81 0.65
CA SER A 277 18.40 12.81 1.80
C SER A 277 17.05 13.46 1.48
N ASN A 278 17.03 14.47 0.61
CA ASN A 278 15.81 15.14 0.17
C ASN A 278 15.09 14.33 -0.90
N GLN A 279 15.79 13.57 -1.74
CA GLN A 279 15.18 12.59 -2.66
C GLN A 279 14.39 11.52 -1.89
N ARG A 280 14.96 10.99 -0.79
CA ARG A 280 14.25 10.03 0.07
C ARG A 280 12.99 10.64 0.67
N LEU A 281 13.09 11.85 1.23
CA LEU A 281 11.93 12.57 1.77
C LEU A 281 10.88 12.88 0.70
N LEU A 282 11.31 13.24 -0.52
CA LEU A 282 10.43 13.49 -1.65
C LEU A 282 9.64 12.22 -2.00
N LEU A 283 10.31 11.07 -2.12
CA LEU A 283 9.64 9.80 -2.40
C LEU A 283 8.70 9.38 -1.26
N SER A 284 9.06 9.63 0.00
CA SER A 284 8.15 9.43 1.14
C SER A 284 6.91 10.35 1.08
N LEU A 285 7.06 11.60 0.65
CA LEU A 285 5.91 12.48 0.41
C LEU A 285 5.06 11.95 -0.74
N MET A 286 5.68 11.61 -1.86
CA MET A 286 5.00 11.15 -3.06
C MET A 286 4.24 9.85 -2.82
N ILE A 287 4.78 8.88 -2.07
CA ILE A 287 4.05 7.64 -1.77
C ILE A 287 2.82 7.93 -0.92
N THR A 288 2.89 8.85 0.06
CA THR A 288 1.69 9.29 0.80
C THR A 288 0.69 9.98 -0.13
N CYS A 289 1.13 10.83 -1.06
CA CYS A 289 0.21 11.43 -2.05
C CYS A 289 -0.42 10.38 -2.96
N CYS A 290 0.32 9.32 -3.33
CA CYS A 290 -0.21 8.20 -4.12
C CYS A 290 -1.27 7.43 -3.33
N ASP A 291 -1.00 7.12 -2.07
CA ASP A 291 -1.94 6.41 -1.20
C ASP A 291 -3.25 7.20 -1.01
N LEU A 292 -3.14 8.53 -0.92
CA LEU A 292 -4.28 9.44 -0.76
C LEU A 292 -4.90 9.93 -2.08
N ASN A 293 -4.49 9.38 -3.23
CA ASN A 293 -4.80 9.97 -4.54
C ASN A 293 -6.30 9.92 -4.94
N ASP A 294 -7.11 9.08 -4.30
CA ASP A 294 -8.55 9.04 -4.58
C ASP A 294 -9.24 10.39 -4.28
N GLN A 295 -8.67 11.19 -3.36
CA GLN A 295 -9.22 12.49 -2.93
C GLN A 295 -9.05 13.61 -3.97
N ILE A 296 -8.20 13.40 -4.98
CA ILE A 296 -8.01 14.30 -6.13
C ILE A 296 -8.74 13.79 -7.39
N LYS A 297 -9.70 12.86 -7.23
CA LYS A 297 -10.55 12.38 -8.33
C LYS A 297 -11.91 13.10 -8.32
N SER A 298 -12.76 12.71 -9.27
CA SER A 298 -14.11 13.28 -9.40
C SER A 298 -14.93 13.09 -8.12
N TRP A 299 -15.92 13.97 -7.90
CA TRP A 299 -16.85 13.85 -6.78
C TRP A 299 -17.48 12.46 -6.66
N LYS A 300 -17.88 11.87 -7.80
CA LYS A 300 -18.44 10.50 -7.85
C LYS A 300 -17.46 9.47 -7.29
N THR A 301 -16.20 9.58 -7.66
CA THR A 301 -15.13 8.69 -7.18
C THR A 301 -14.88 8.89 -5.69
N VAL A 302 -14.75 10.14 -5.23
CA VAL A 302 -14.53 10.46 -3.81
C VAL A 302 -15.67 9.95 -2.94
N GLN A 303 -16.92 10.14 -3.37
CA GLN A 303 -18.08 9.63 -2.67
C GLN A 303 -18.05 8.10 -2.60
N HIS A 304 -17.84 7.42 -3.72
CA HIS A 304 -17.75 5.96 -3.75
C HIS A 304 -16.63 5.43 -2.84
N VAL A 305 -15.44 6.03 -2.91
CA VAL A 305 -14.30 5.65 -2.06
C VAL A 305 -14.58 5.85 -0.59
N ALA A 306 -15.23 6.97 -0.21
CA ALA A 306 -15.66 7.17 1.17
C ALA A 306 -16.57 6.02 1.64
N HIS A 307 -17.48 5.53 0.80
CA HIS A 307 -18.32 4.38 1.16
C HIS A 307 -17.50 3.15 1.48
N LEU A 308 -16.48 2.85 0.67
CA LEU A 308 -15.60 1.70 0.87
C LEU A 308 -14.78 1.83 2.16
N VAL A 309 -14.19 3.00 2.42
CA VAL A 309 -13.39 3.26 3.62
C VAL A 309 -14.24 3.12 4.89
N TYR A 310 -15.42 3.74 4.93
CA TYR A 310 -16.28 3.65 6.10
C TYR A 310 -16.90 2.27 6.27
N ALA A 311 -17.13 1.51 5.20
CA ALA A 311 -17.54 0.11 5.31
C ALA A 311 -16.49 -0.73 6.08
N GLU A 312 -15.19 -0.50 5.82
CA GLU A 312 -14.12 -1.13 6.60
C GLU A 312 -14.06 -0.63 8.04
N PHE A 313 -14.06 0.70 8.26
CA PHE A 313 -14.01 1.27 9.60
C PHE A 313 -15.16 0.80 10.48
N PHE A 314 -16.37 0.68 9.92
CA PHE A 314 -17.53 0.19 10.66
C PHE A 314 -17.46 -1.32 10.90
N ALA A 315 -16.85 -2.10 10.00
CA ALA A 315 -16.61 -3.52 10.24
C ALA A 315 -15.62 -3.72 11.40
N GLU A 316 -14.53 -2.96 11.46
CA GLU A 316 -13.58 -2.96 12.59
C GLU A 316 -14.27 -2.52 13.88
N GLY A 317 -15.00 -1.40 13.87
CA GLY A 317 -15.68 -0.90 15.06
C GLY A 317 -16.74 -1.86 15.62
N ASP A 318 -17.40 -2.64 14.77
CA ASP A 318 -18.32 -3.68 15.21
C ASP A 318 -17.60 -4.87 15.84
N LEU A 319 -16.42 -5.26 15.32
CA LEU A 319 -15.57 -6.28 15.94
C LEU A 319 -15.11 -5.82 17.32
N GLU A 320 -14.69 -4.56 17.46
CA GLU A 320 -14.33 -3.96 18.76
C GLU A 320 -15.49 -4.05 19.76
N LYS A 321 -16.71 -3.69 19.34
CA LYS A 321 -17.91 -3.82 20.19
C LYS A 321 -18.19 -5.26 20.60
N GLN A 322 -18.05 -6.22 19.69
CA GLN A 322 -18.24 -7.65 19.99
C GLN A 322 -17.23 -8.16 21.02
N MET A 323 -16.03 -7.58 21.05
CA MET A 323 -15.01 -7.84 22.06
C MET A 323 -15.22 -7.09 23.39
N GLY A 324 -16.31 -6.33 23.52
CA GLY A 324 -16.60 -5.49 24.69
C GLY A 324 -15.78 -4.20 24.76
N LEU A 325 -15.13 -3.82 23.67
CA LEU A 325 -14.38 -2.56 23.55
C LEU A 325 -15.29 -1.42 23.09
N ARG A 326 -14.85 -0.18 23.32
CA ARG A 326 -15.53 1.02 22.83
C ARG A 326 -14.77 1.55 21.61
N PRO A 327 -15.33 1.44 20.40
CA PRO A 327 -14.67 1.94 19.20
C PRO A 327 -14.56 3.46 19.22
N ASN A 328 -13.62 3.98 18.44
CA ASN A 328 -13.57 5.41 18.14
C ASN A 328 -14.91 5.83 17.49
N ALA A 329 -15.38 7.05 17.80
CA ALA A 329 -16.62 7.58 17.23
C ALA A 329 -16.64 7.55 15.69
N MET A 330 -15.49 7.70 15.02
CA MET A 330 -15.40 7.62 13.55
C MET A 330 -15.61 6.20 13.00
N MET A 331 -15.43 5.16 13.82
CA MET A 331 -15.59 3.74 13.49
C MET A 331 -16.93 3.19 14.01
N ASP A 332 -17.68 3.97 14.80
CA ASP A 332 -19.01 3.59 15.27
C ASP A 332 -20.07 4.04 14.26
N ARG A 333 -20.65 3.09 13.51
CA ARG A 333 -21.69 3.37 12.51
C ARG A 333 -22.90 4.13 13.04
N ASN A 334 -23.16 4.11 14.36
CA ASN A 334 -24.27 4.83 14.98
C ASN A 334 -23.91 6.25 15.43
N LYS A 335 -22.63 6.63 15.37
CA LYS A 335 -22.11 7.93 15.84
C LYS A 335 -21.36 8.72 14.77
N ALA A 336 -20.78 8.04 13.79
CA ALA A 336 -19.98 8.67 12.76
C ALA A 336 -20.82 9.62 11.89
N CYS A 337 -20.35 10.86 11.74
CA CYS A 337 -20.89 11.81 10.77
C CYS A 337 -19.93 11.89 9.58
N ILE A 338 -20.19 11.08 8.56
CA ILE A 338 -19.29 10.91 7.40
C ILE A 338 -18.95 12.24 6.72
N PRO A 339 -19.91 13.13 6.38
CA PRO A 339 -19.58 14.41 5.77
C PRO A 339 -18.64 15.26 6.62
N MET A 340 -18.85 15.32 7.94
CA MET A 340 -18.00 16.10 8.85
C MET A 340 -16.59 15.51 8.92
N LEU A 341 -16.48 14.19 9.06
CA LEU A 341 -15.20 13.48 9.11
C LEU A 341 -14.42 13.64 7.80
N GLN A 342 -15.08 13.59 6.64
CA GLN A 342 -14.45 13.82 5.34
C GLN A 342 -13.97 15.26 5.16
N ILE A 343 -14.75 16.27 5.59
CA ILE A 343 -14.31 17.68 5.58
C ILE A 343 -13.07 17.86 6.44
N GLU A 344 -13.06 17.28 7.64
CA GLU A 344 -11.92 17.35 8.55
C GLU A 344 -10.69 16.66 7.94
N PHE A 345 -10.84 15.45 7.40
CA PHE A 345 -9.76 14.72 6.76
C PHE A 345 -9.16 15.46 5.56
N LEU A 346 -10.01 16.01 4.67
CA LEU A 346 -9.58 16.82 3.54
C LEU A 346 -8.81 18.07 3.99
N THR A 347 -9.26 18.71 5.07
CA THR A 347 -8.68 19.97 5.57
C THR A 347 -7.37 19.76 6.31
N THR A 348 -7.28 18.70 7.11
CA THR A 348 -6.18 18.51 8.09
C THR A 348 -5.09 17.57 7.59
N VAL A 349 -5.42 16.63 6.70
CA VAL A 349 -4.49 15.63 6.18
C VAL A 349 -4.25 15.82 4.70
N ILE A 350 -5.30 15.73 3.87
CA ILE A 350 -5.14 15.68 2.42
C ILE A 350 -4.57 16.98 1.86
N ARG A 351 -5.24 18.11 2.11
CA ARG A 351 -4.86 19.40 1.54
C ARG A 351 -3.44 19.81 1.95
N PRO A 352 -3.02 19.74 3.24
CA PRO A 352 -1.65 20.07 3.63
C PRO A 352 -0.58 19.17 2.99
N THR A 353 -0.88 17.88 2.77
CA THR A 353 0.06 16.95 2.13
C THR A 353 0.25 17.28 0.66
N PHE A 354 -0.84 17.51 -0.09
CA PHE A 354 -0.77 17.91 -1.49
C PHE A 354 -0.21 19.33 -1.67
N ASP A 355 -0.41 20.23 -0.71
CA ASP A 355 0.14 21.59 -0.75
C ASP A 355 1.67 21.57 -0.80
N ILE A 356 2.33 20.67 -0.05
CA ILE A 356 3.78 20.49 -0.13
C ILE A 356 4.19 20.03 -1.53
N LEU A 357 3.44 19.09 -2.13
CA LEU A 357 3.72 18.61 -3.49
C LEU A 357 3.58 19.74 -4.53
N VAL A 358 2.53 20.56 -4.43
CA VAL A 358 2.30 21.70 -5.34
C VAL A 358 3.36 22.79 -5.16
N GLN A 359 3.82 23.04 -3.93
CA GLN A 359 4.94 23.98 -3.71
C GLN A 359 6.23 23.53 -4.40
N ILE A 360 6.47 22.21 -4.51
CA ILE A 360 7.63 21.65 -5.20
C ILE A 360 7.40 21.59 -6.72
N PHE A 361 6.18 21.24 -7.16
CA PHE A 361 5.77 21.12 -8.55
C PHE A 361 4.51 21.96 -8.83
N PRO A 362 4.64 23.28 -9.08
CA PRO A 362 3.50 24.17 -9.28
C PRO A 362 2.57 23.76 -10.44
N GLU A 363 3.09 22.99 -11.41
CA GLU A 363 2.31 22.39 -12.49
C GLU A 363 1.20 21.45 -11.99
N THR A 364 1.22 21.03 -10.71
CA THR A 364 0.23 20.14 -10.09
C THR A 364 -0.88 20.86 -9.31
N HIS A 365 -0.99 22.20 -9.40
CA HIS A 365 -1.98 23.01 -8.66
C HIS A 365 -3.43 22.52 -8.76
N VAL A 366 -3.82 21.91 -9.89
CA VAL A 366 -5.16 21.34 -10.11
C VAL A 366 -5.57 20.31 -9.04
N PHE A 367 -4.61 19.69 -8.35
CA PHE A 367 -4.89 18.79 -7.24
C PHE A 367 -5.54 19.53 -6.07
N LEU A 368 -5.04 20.71 -5.71
CA LEU A 368 -5.61 21.54 -4.64
C LEU A 368 -6.99 22.06 -5.02
N ASP A 369 -7.18 22.49 -6.28
CA ASP A 369 -8.48 22.93 -6.78
C ASP A 369 -9.53 21.80 -6.67
N THR A 370 -9.13 20.58 -7.01
CA THR A 370 -10.01 19.40 -6.92
C THR A 370 -10.33 19.04 -5.47
N ILE A 371 -9.33 19.08 -4.57
CA ILE A 371 -9.52 18.84 -3.13
C ILE A 371 -10.47 19.88 -2.53
N ASP A 372 -10.27 21.16 -2.86
CA ASP A 372 -11.08 22.27 -2.37
C ASP A 372 -12.53 22.15 -2.89
N SER A 373 -12.71 21.82 -4.17
CA SER A 373 -14.02 21.52 -4.76
C SER A 373 -14.70 20.32 -4.09
N ASN A 374 -14.00 19.22 -3.85
CA ASN A 374 -14.56 18.04 -3.19
C ASN A 374 -14.94 18.32 -1.72
N ARG A 375 -14.16 19.16 -1.01
CA ARG A 375 -14.52 19.62 0.34
C ARG A 375 -15.83 20.41 0.34
N GLU A 376 -16.00 21.34 -0.60
CA GLU A 376 -17.25 22.10 -0.75
C GLU A 376 -18.46 21.20 -1.02
N GLN A 377 -18.28 20.13 -1.81
CA GLN A 377 -19.36 19.16 -2.06
C GLN A 377 -19.75 18.44 -0.76
N TRP A 378 -18.79 18.02 0.07
CA TRP A 378 -19.09 17.44 1.38
C TRP A 378 -19.79 18.44 2.32
N GLU A 379 -19.41 19.72 2.29
CA GLU A 379 -20.11 20.78 3.04
C GLU A 379 -21.57 20.91 2.59
N ARG A 380 -21.84 20.83 1.28
CA ARG A 380 -23.22 20.83 0.74
C ARG A 380 -23.99 19.60 1.20
N VAL A 381 -23.39 18.40 1.19
CA VAL A 381 -24.01 17.17 1.71
C VAL A 381 -24.39 17.33 3.18
N ARG A 382 -23.47 17.83 4.02
CA ARG A 382 -23.71 18.10 5.44
C ARG A 382 -24.87 19.08 5.65
N ASN A 383 -24.86 20.19 4.92
CA ASN A 383 -25.87 21.24 5.09
C ASN A 383 -27.26 20.77 4.64
N ARG A 384 -27.36 19.97 3.56
CA ARG A 384 -28.62 19.36 3.11
C ARG A 384 -29.20 18.41 4.16
N ALA A 385 -28.37 17.56 4.75
CA ALA A 385 -28.81 16.64 5.81
C ALA A 385 -29.37 17.39 7.03
N ALA A 386 -28.70 18.48 7.45
CA ALA A 386 -29.18 19.32 8.54
C ALA A 386 -30.54 19.99 8.23
N GLN A 387 -30.76 20.45 6.99
CA GLN A 387 -32.02 21.05 6.56
C GLN A 387 -33.18 20.04 6.55
N GLN A 388 -32.93 18.81 6.10
CA GLN A 388 -33.94 17.75 6.08
C GLN A 388 -34.39 17.35 7.49
N GLN A 389 -33.45 17.27 8.45
CA GLN A 389 -33.77 16.99 9.85
C GLN A 389 -34.63 18.08 10.48
N GLN A 390 -34.33 19.36 10.20
CA GLN A 390 -35.13 20.49 10.70
C GLN A 390 -36.56 20.48 10.13
N GLN A 391 -36.75 20.10 8.87
CA GLN A 391 -38.08 20.01 8.24
C GLN A 391 -38.91 18.86 8.80
N GLN A 392 -38.29 17.72 9.13
CA GLN A 392 -38.98 16.58 9.75
C GLN A 392 -39.41 16.88 11.19
N GLN A 393 -38.58 17.59 11.97
CA GLN A 393 -38.94 18.04 13.32
C GLN A 393 -40.03 19.13 13.32
N GLY A 394 -40.10 19.98 12.28
CA GLY A 394 -41.12 21.02 12.13
C GLY A 394 -42.54 20.52 11.81
N ASN A 395 -42.68 19.31 11.25
CA ASN A 395 -43.98 18.73 10.87
C ASN A 395 -44.62 17.83 11.97
N GLY A 396 -43.97 17.67 13.13
CA GLY A 396 -44.40 16.81 14.24
C GLY A 396 -45.30 17.45 15.30
N ASN A 397 -45.88 18.63 15.05
CA ASN A 397 -46.79 19.29 16.02
C ASN A 397 -48.21 18.71 15.95
N GLY A 398 -48.41 17.55 16.60
CA GLY A 398 -49.72 16.93 16.77
C GLY A 398 -49.79 16.03 18.01
N LYS A 399 -50.11 16.64 19.16
CA LYS A 399 -50.47 16.06 20.48
C LYS A 399 -49.32 15.65 21.41
N ALA A 400 -48.97 16.57 22.32
CA ALA A 400 -48.29 16.24 23.57
C ALA A 400 -49.30 15.72 24.63
N VAL A 401 -48.97 14.60 25.28
CA VAL A 401 -49.57 14.15 26.55
C VAL A 401 -48.47 14.27 27.62
N PRO A 402 -48.73 14.84 28.81
CA PRO A 402 -47.69 15.05 29.81
C PRO A 402 -47.47 13.78 30.64
N GLY A 403 -46.23 13.30 30.68
CA GLY A 403 -45.79 12.20 31.54
C GLY A 403 -44.49 12.55 32.24
N ASN A 404 -44.52 12.55 33.58
CA ASN A 404 -43.42 12.86 34.49
C ASN A 404 -42.18 11.97 34.25
N GLY A 405 -41.00 12.59 34.17
CA GLY A 405 -39.69 11.93 34.17
C GLY A 405 -38.58 12.96 34.33
N ALA A 406 -37.59 12.64 35.18
CA ALA A 406 -36.47 13.47 35.64
C ALA A 406 -35.70 14.22 34.51
N PRO A 407 -35.02 15.34 34.82
CA PRO A 407 -34.30 16.11 33.80
C PRO A 407 -33.14 15.27 33.24
N PRO A 408 -32.91 15.26 31.91
CA PRO A 408 -31.72 14.65 31.35
C PRO A 408 -30.51 15.52 31.70
N GLU A 409 -29.45 14.88 32.17
CA GLU A 409 -28.12 15.48 32.22
C GLU A 409 -27.78 16.05 30.83
N GLN A 410 -27.42 17.34 30.79
CA GLN A 410 -26.98 18.01 29.57
C GLN A 410 -25.70 17.36 29.04
N CYS A 411 -25.82 16.54 28.00
CA CYS A 411 -24.69 16.15 27.17
C CYS A 411 -24.43 17.29 26.17
N ASN A 412 -23.45 18.14 26.45
CA ASN A 412 -22.92 19.07 25.47
C ASN A 412 -22.28 18.26 24.31
N GLY A 413 -22.98 18.20 23.17
CA GLY A 413 -22.38 17.77 21.90
C GLY A 413 -22.81 16.41 21.35
N CYS A 414 -24.12 16.17 21.21
CA CYS A 414 -24.68 15.46 20.06
C CYS A 414 -26.21 15.42 20.18
N ASP A 415 -26.91 16.01 19.21
CA ASP A 415 -28.24 15.51 18.86
C ASP A 415 -28.14 14.97 17.42
N ALA A 416 -27.81 13.68 17.41
CA ALA A 416 -27.39 12.86 16.29
C ALA A 416 -28.08 11.49 16.46
N THR A 417 -29.41 11.49 16.50
CA THR A 417 -30.18 10.27 16.73
C THR A 417 -30.41 9.51 15.42
N ALA A 418 -29.42 8.69 15.08
CA ALA A 418 -29.52 7.37 14.45
C ALA A 418 -30.12 7.18 13.02
N GLU A 419 -30.62 8.21 12.32
CA GLU A 419 -31.11 8.04 10.93
C GLU A 419 -30.20 8.64 9.83
N CYS A 420 -29.07 9.27 10.20
CA CYS A 420 -28.11 9.86 9.26
C CYS A 420 -26.97 8.91 8.85
N CYS A 421 -27.09 7.63 9.18
CA CYS A 421 -26.02 6.64 9.07
C CYS A 421 -26.18 5.70 7.88
N ASP A 422 -27.27 5.83 7.12
CA ASP A 422 -27.46 5.07 5.89
C ASP A 422 -26.94 5.87 4.69
N PHE A 423 -26.00 5.28 3.94
CA PHE A 423 -25.47 5.88 2.71
C PHE A 423 -26.56 6.11 1.66
N THR A 424 -27.69 5.42 1.75
CA THR A 424 -28.89 5.65 0.92
C THR A 424 -29.46 7.06 1.11
N CYS A 425 -29.40 7.64 2.31
CA CYS A 425 -29.82 9.02 2.60
C CYS A 425 -28.97 10.06 1.85
N TYR A 426 -27.74 9.72 1.46
CA TYR A 426 -26.82 10.62 0.75
C TYR A 426 -26.72 10.36 -0.77
N THR A 427 -27.31 9.27 -1.27
CA THR A 427 -27.18 8.83 -2.67
C THR A 427 -28.45 8.98 -3.51
N GLN A 428 -29.62 9.20 -2.91
CA GLN A 428 -30.91 9.29 -3.63
C GLN A 428 -31.16 10.62 -4.38
N ALA A 429 -30.13 11.36 -4.80
CA ALA A 429 -30.33 12.66 -5.44
C ALA A 429 -29.44 12.93 -6.66
N ASN A 430 -29.15 11.91 -7.47
CA ASN A 430 -28.58 12.06 -8.82
C ASN A 430 -28.96 10.83 -9.69
N GLU A 431 -30.26 10.66 -9.96
CA GLU A 431 -30.71 10.10 -11.24
C GLU A 431 -31.07 11.26 -12.19
#